data_AF-A0AA86Q4C5-F1
#
_entry.id   AF-A0AA86Q4C5-F1
#
_cell.length_a   1.000
_cell.length_b   1.000
_cell.length_c   1.000
_cell.angle_alpha   90.00
_cell.angle_beta   90.00
_cell.angle_gamma   90.00
#
_symmetry.space_group_name_H-M   'P 1'
#
loop_
_entity.id
_entity.type
_entity.pdbx_description
1 polymer ?
#
loop_
_entity_poly.entity_id
_entity_poly.type
_entity_poly.pdbx_seq_one_letter_code
_entity_poly.pdbx_strand_id
1 'polypeptide(L)'
;MAGLPPFYNRDHKTMFKLILKGEPKFNESIFSQQAQSFIRQYLEKDPKKRLGTGGNFAQFKAHPWFSKLDWEKLYQKQYDLDYKPEKHLNANNVDLSNFDTRFTNQQINMEDVMGLDKTDITNQELFEGFDVDSKIVEKILQEKMKKAEKEQIENMQMMGCADDHESQSTSQQQRKRDVSQKKNKVRQEDEDLDQELSM
;
A
#
# COMPACT_ATOMS: atom_id res chain seq x y z
N MET A 1 -22.17 5.17 14.85
CA MET A 1 -22.13 5.30 16.32
C MET A 1 -23.23 6.22 16.85
N ALA A 2 -23.23 7.54 16.59
CA ALA A 2 -24.30 8.43 17.08
C ALA A 2 -25.55 8.52 16.18
N GLY A 3 -25.46 8.10 14.92
CA GLY A 3 -26.56 8.22 13.95
C GLY A 3 -26.83 9.64 13.43
N LEU A 4 -26.04 10.64 13.86
CA LEU A 4 -26.15 12.03 13.44
C LEU A 4 -24.80 12.58 12.94
N PRO A 5 -24.79 13.56 12.03
CA PRO A 5 -23.56 14.23 11.61
C PRO A 5 -22.86 14.93 12.79
N PRO A 6 -21.51 14.92 12.86
CA PRO A 6 -20.76 15.51 13.98
C PRO A 6 -20.89 17.03 14.10
N PHE A 7 -21.17 17.71 12.98
CA PHE A 7 -21.43 19.15 12.92
C PHE A 7 -22.79 19.37 12.26
N TYR A 8 -23.85 19.34 13.07
CA TYR A 8 -25.21 19.55 12.58
C TYR A 8 -25.77 20.87 13.13
N ASN A 9 -26.36 21.67 12.25
CA ASN A 9 -27.16 22.83 12.61
C ASN A 9 -28.22 23.07 11.53
N ARG A 10 -29.40 23.60 11.90
CA ARG A 10 -30.44 23.98 10.93
C ARG A 10 -30.02 25.15 10.05
N ASP A 11 -29.26 26.09 10.60
CA ASP A 11 -28.65 27.18 9.83
C ASP A 11 -27.33 26.72 9.20
N HIS A 12 -27.27 26.73 7.87
CA HIS A 12 -26.10 26.32 7.11
C HIS A 12 -24.88 27.18 7.43
N LYS A 13 -25.04 28.49 7.67
CA LYS A 13 -23.91 29.36 8.00
C LYS A 13 -23.25 28.93 9.31
N THR A 14 -24.05 28.59 10.31
CA THR A 14 -23.58 28.05 11.58
C THR A 14 -22.96 26.67 11.41
N MET A 15 -23.57 25.78 10.62
CA MET A 15 -22.99 24.48 10.30
C MET A 15 -21.60 24.60 9.67
N PHE A 16 -21.42 25.48 8.68
CA PHE A 16 -20.11 25.73 8.08
C PHE A 16 -19.09 26.28 9.09
N LYS A 17 -19.50 27.20 9.98
CA LYS A 17 -18.63 27.68 11.06
C LYS A 17 -18.19 26.54 11.98
N LEU A 18 -19.08 25.60 12.29
CA LEU A 18 -18.75 24.40 13.09
C LEU A 18 -17.80 23.46 12.35
N ILE A 19 -17.99 23.25 11.04
CA ILE A 19 -17.06 22.46 10.23
C ILE A 19 -15.66 23.09 10.24
N LEU A 20 -15.57 24.41 10.10
CA LEU A 20 -14.31 25.14 10.04
C LEU A 20 -13.60 25.26 11.40
N LYS A 21 -14.34 25.51 12.48
CA LYS A 21 -13.77 25.90 13.78
C LYS A 21 -14.34 25.17 14.99
N GLY A 22 -15.43 24.43 14.82
CA GLY A 22 -16.08 23.71 15.90
C GLY A 22 -15.38 22.40 16.22
N GLU A 23 -15.45 22.02 17.49
CA GLU A 23 -15.00 20.72 18.00
C GLU A 23 -16.16 19.71 18.01
N PRO A 24 -15.91 18.44 17.65
CA PRO A 24 -16.95 17.41 17.70
C PRO A 24 -17.37 17.16 19.16
N LYS A 25 -18.68 17.06 19.38
CA LYS A 25 -19.25 16.73 20.68
C LYS A 25 -19.52 15.23 20.78
N PHE A 26 -19.23 14.65 21.93
CA PHE A 26 -19.41 13.23 22.18
C PHE A 26 -20.33 13.00 23.37
N ASN A 27 -21.20 12.01 23.25
CA ASN A 27 -21.92 11.45 24.39
C ASN A 27 -21.08 10.30 24.98
N GLU A 28 -20.64 10.44 26.23
CA GLU A 28 -19.76 9.47 26.88
C GLU A 28 -20.38 8.07 27.01
N SER A 29 -21.72 7.97 27.06
CA SER A 29 -22.42 6.69 27.10
C SER A 29 -22.37 5.93 25.76
N ILE A 30 -22.08 6.61 24.65
CA ILE A 30 -22.04 6.02 23.29
C ILE A 30 -20.60 5.83 22.82
N PHE A 31 -19.70 6.75 23.18
CA PHE A 31 -18.33 6.77 22.68
C PHE A 31 -17.31 6.48 23.78
N SER A 32 -16.56 5.40 23.61
CA SER A 32 -15.38 5.14 24.46
C SER A 32 -14.33 6.23 24.27
N GLN A 33 -13.46 6.40 25.26
CA GLN A 33 -12.37 7.40 25.19
C GLN A 33 -11.47 7.20 23.96
N GLN A 34 -11.21 5.95 23.59
CA GLN A 34 -10.44 5.59 22.39
C GLN A 34 -11.16 6.05 21.10
N ALA A 35 -12.48 5.87 21.03
CA ALA A 35 -13.30 6.34 19.89
C ALA A 35 -13.26 7.86 19.78
N GLN A 36 -13.44 8.56 20.90
CA GLN A 36 -13.42 10.02 20.93
C GLN A 36 -12.06 10.56 20.51
N SER A 37 -10.97 9.99 21.03
CA SER A 37 -9.59 10.36 20.64
C SER A 37 -9.36 10.18 19.14
N PHE A 38 -9.76 9.02 18.61
CA PHE A 38 -9.64 8.72 17.18
C PHE A 38 -10.40 9.74 16.32
N ILE A 39 -11.67 9.99 16.64
CA ILE A 39 -12.52 10.91 15.88
C ILE A 39 -12.00 12.34 15.94
N ARG A 40 -11.49 12.82 17.10
CA ARG A 40 -10.87 14.15 17.20
C ARG A 40 -9.66 14.29 16.28
N GLN A 41 -8.74 13.33 16.31
CA GLN A 41 -7.54 13.35 15.46
C GLN A 41 -7.87 13.21 13.97
N TYR A 42 -8.93 12.49 13.63
CA TYR A 42 -9.40 12.33 12.25
C TYR A 42 -10.15 13.58 11.73
N LEU A 43 -10.86 14.30 12.61
CA LEU A 43 -11.56 15.55 12.30
C LEU A 43 -10.72 16.81 12.57
N GLU A 44 -9.40 16.65 12.72
CA GLU A 44 -8.42 17.72 12.87
C GLU A 44 -8.54 18.72 11.70
N LYS A 45 -8.55 20.01 12.03
CA LYS A 45 -8.79 21.10 11.08
C LYS A 45 -7.59 21.33 10.19
N ASP A 46 -6.39 21.27 10.76
CA ASP A 46 -5.15 21.35 9.98
C ASP A 46 -4.89 20.03 9.26
N PRO A 47 -4.97 19.99 7.91
CA PRO A 47 -4.74 18.76 7.16
C PRO A 47 -3.37 18.15 7.42
N LYS A 48 -2.35 18.95 7.77
CA LYS A 48 -0.99 18.43 8.03
C LYS A 48 -0.88 17.70 9.37
N LYS A 49 -1.78 17.98 10.31
CA LYS A 49 -1.85 17.33 11.64
C LYS A 49 -2.88 16.21 11.68
N ARG A 50 -3.74 16.13 10.66
CA ARG A 50 -4.81 15.14 10.60
C ARG A 50 -4.24 13.73 10.52
N LEU A 51 -4.77 12.85 11.35
CA LEU A 51 -4.39 11.45 11.41
C LEU A 51 -4.51 10.80 10.02
N GLY A 52 -3.46 10.11 9.58
CA GLY A 52 -3.42 9.39 8.30
C GLY A 52 -2.96 10.24 7.10
N THR A 53 -2.56 11.49 7.29
CA THR A 53 -2.01 12.32 6.21
C THR A 53 -0.50 12.13 6.01
N GLY A 54 0.05 12.58 4.86
CA GLY A 54 1.48 12.53 4.58
C GLY A 54 2.07 11.13 4.37
N GLY A 55 1.27 10.17 3.87
CA GLY A 55 1.71 8.79 3.66
C GLY A 55 1.74 7.93 4.92
N ASN A 56 1.30 8.47 6.06
CA ASN A 56 1.39 7.79 7.34
C ASN A 56 0.14 6.99 7.72
N PHE A 57 -0.30 6.11 6.81
CA PHE A 57 -1.38 5.17 7.11
C PHE A 57 -1.01 4.20 8.25
N ALA A 58 0.28 4.02 8.53
CA ALA A 58 0.75 3.25 9.68
C ALA A 58 0.28 3.83 11.01
N GLN A 59 0.34 5.15 11.21
CA GLN A 59 -0.20 5.80 12.42
C GLN A 59 -1.70 5.59 12.58
N PHE A 60 -2.45 5.64 11.48
CA PHE A 60 -3.89 5.34 11.50
C PHE A 60 -4.15 3.92 12.01
N LYS A 61 -3.45 2.93 11.44
CA LYS A 61 -3.58 1.51 11.85
C LYS A 61 -3.13 1.25 13.28
N ALA A 62 -2.14 1.98 13.77
CA ALA A 62 -1.58 1.85 15.11
C ALA A 62 -2.43 2.54 16.20
N HIS A 63 -3.45 3.30 15.84
CA HIS A 63 -4.27 4.01 16.81
C HIS A 63 -4.97 3.01 17.78
N PRO A 64 -5.00 3.26 19.11
CA PRO A 64 -5.57 2.32 20.09
C PRO A 64 -7.02 1.90 19.85
N TRP A 65 -7.79 2.71 19.12
CA TRP A 65 -9.14 2.37 18.66
C TRP A 65 -9.19 1.07 17.85
N PHE A 66 -8.14 0.76 17.09
CA PHE A 66 -8.02 -0.46 16.29
C PHE A 66 -7.19 -1.55 16.99
N SER A 67 -6.91 -1.43 18.29
CA SER A 67 -6.05 -2.40 19.02
C SER A 67 -6.54 -3.86 18.97
N LYS A 68 -7.83 -4.08 18.75
CA LYS A 68 -8.45 -5.42 18.62
C LYS A 68 -8.58 -5.89 17.17
N LEU A 69 -8.21 -5.07 16.20
CA LEU A 69 -8.34 -5.34 14.77
C LEU A 69 -7.02 -5.84 14.20
N ASP A 70 -7.06 -7.03 13.62
CA ASP A 70 -6.00 -7.60 12.79
C ASP A 70 -6.26 -7.21 11.34
N TRP A 71 -5.40 -6.31 10.84
CA TRP A 71 -5.53 -5.76 9.49
C TRP A 71 -5.35 -6.81 8.40
N GLU A 72 -4.54 -7.85 8.64
CA GLU A 72 -4.31 -8.92 7.66
C GLU A 72 -5.53 -9.83 7.57
N LYS A 73 -6.10 -10.22 8.72
CA LYS A 73 -7.37 -10.98 8.74
C LYS A 73 -8.52 -10.22 8.09
N LEU A 74 -8.58 -8.90 8.29
CA LEU A 74 -9.58 -8.04 7.66
C LEU A 74 -9.39 -8.05 6.13
N TYR A 75 -8.16 -7.89 5.65
CA TYR A 75 -7.84 -7.92 4.23
C TYR A 75 -8.19 -9.27 3.60
N GLN A 76 -7.90 -10.38 4.30
CA GLN A 76 -8.23 -11.73 3.88
C GLN A 76 -9.71 -12.12 4.09
N LYS A 77 -10.56 -11.19 4.55
CA LYS A 77 -12.00 -11.40 4.82
C LYS A 77 -12.28 -12.56 5.78
N GLN A 78 -11.46 -12.72 6.81
CA GLN A 78 -11.53 -13.83 7.77
C GLN A 78 -12.36 -13.53 9.02
N TYR A 79 -12.87 -12.30 9.15
CA TYR A 79 -13.78 -11.97 10.23
C TYR A 79 -15.18 -12.52 9.95
N ASP A 80 -15.77 -13.19 10.93
CA ASP A 80 -17.21 -13.43 10.90
C ASP A 80 -17.93 -12.11 11.18
N LEU A 81 -18.84 -11.74 10.29
CA LEU A 81 -19.58 -10.48 10.39
C LEU A 81 -20.81 -10.69 11.28
N ASP A 82 -20.96 -9.83 12.30
CA ASP A 82 -22.13 -9.83 13.18
C ASP A 82 -23.43 -9.59 12.41
N TYR A 83 -23.36 -8.82 11.32
CA TYR A 83 -24.49 -8.55 10.43
C TYR A 83 -24.29 -9.25 9.08
N LYS A 84 -25.22 -10.15 8.76
CA LYS A 84 -25.35 -10.79 7.46
C LYS A 84 -26.70 -10.36 6.87
N PRO A 85 -26.72 -9.57 5.78
CA PRO A 85 -27.99 -9.13 5.19
C PRO A 85 -28.79 -10.35 4.71
N GLU A 86 -30.10 -10.32 4.97
CA GLU A 86 -31.01 -11.36 4.50
C GLU A 86 -31.17 -11.28 2.99
N LYS A 87 -31.33 -12.45 2.36
CA LYS A 87 -31.54 -12.58 0.92
C LYS A 87 -33.00 -12.92 0.65
N HIS A 88 -33.67 -12.09 -0.15
CA HIS A 88 -35.05 -12.34 -0.58
C HIS A 88 -35.11 -12.39 -2.10
N LEU A 89 -34.94 -13.61 -2.63
CA LEU A 89 -34.99 -13.85 -4.07
C LEU A 89 -36.41 -13.61 -4.60
N ASN A 90 -36.53 -12.79 -5.63
CA ASN A 90 -37.76 -12.64 -6.40
C ASN A 90 -37.95 -13.80 -7.40
N ALA A 91 -39.02 -13.75 -8.19
CA ALA A 91 -39.35 -14.76 -9.19
C ALA A 91 -38.25 -14.99 -10.26
N ASN A 92 -37.37 -14.01 -10.48
CA ASN A 92 -36.28 -14.07 -11.45
C ASN A 92 -34.95 -14.51 -10.81
N ASN A 93 -34.96 -15.02 -9.58
CA ASN A 93 -33.76 -15.41 -8.83
C ASN A 93 -32.79 -14.23 -8.57
N VAL A 94 -33.35 -13.02 -8.43
CA VAL A 94 -32.61 -11.80 -8.11
C VAL A 94 -33.07 -11.28 -6.74
N ASP A 95 -32.12 -10.85 -5.92
CA ASP A 95 -32.40 -10.20 -4.63
C ASP A 95 -32.30 -8.68 -4.78
N LEU A 96 -33.40 -7.99 -4.53
CA LEU A 96 -33.50 -6.52 -4.52
C LEU A 96 -33.98 -5.96 -3.18
N SER A 97 -34.15 -6.79 -2.15
CA SER A 97 -34.80 -6.38 -0.89
C SER A 97 -33.98 -5.41 -0.06
N ASN A 98 -32.67 -5.35 -0.30
CA ASN A 98 -31.74 -4.45 0.37
C ASN A 98 -31.66 -3.07 -0.33
N PHE A 99 -32.51 -2.81 -1.33
CA PHE A 99 -32.61 -1.55 -2.05
C PHE A 99 -33.98 -0.89 -1.80
N ASP A 100 -34.02 0.44 -1.95
CA ASP A 100 -35.26 1.19 -1.80
C ASP A 100 -36.21 0.91 -2.97
N THR A 101 -37.45 0.54 -2.64
CA THR A 101 -38.48 0.14 -3.60
C THR A 101 -38.87 1.25 -4.56
N ARG A 102 -38.64 2.52 -4.20
CA ARG A 102 -38.83 3.67 -5.09
C ARG A 102 -37.96 3.60 -6.34
N PHE A 103 -36.85 2.87 -6.31
CA PHE A 103 -35.97 2.64 -7.47
C PHE A 103 -36.22 1.29 -8.12
N THR A 104 -36.35 0.21 -7.33
CA THR A 104 -36.51 -1.14 -7.90
C THR A 104 -37.85 -1.34 -8.63
N ASN A 105 -38.84 -0.49 -8.34
CA ASN A 105 -40.14 -0.50 -9.03
C ASN A 105 -40.18 0.42 -10.25
N GLN A 106 -39.11 1.17 -10.55
CA GLN A 106 -39.07 2.02 -11.74
C GLN A 106 -38.95 1.14 -12.98
N GLN A 107 -39.72 1.48 -14.02
CA GLN A 107 -39.59 0.81 -15.31
C GLN A 107 -38.29 1.26 -15.97
N ILE A 108 -37.51 0.29 -16.44
CA ILE A 108 -36.30 0.56 -17.19
C ILE A 108 -36.69 0.78 -18.65
N ASN A 109 -36.50 1.99 -19.16
CA ASN A 109 -36.60 2.26 -20.58
C ASN A 109 -35.27 1.91 -21.25
N MET A 110 -35.24 0.81 -22.00
CA MET A 110 -34.04 0.34 -22.70
C MET A 110 -33.56 1.32 -23.77
N GLU A 111 -34.44 2.15 -24.34
CA GLU A 111 -34.08 3.15 -25.35
C GLU A 111 -33.24 4.28 -24.75
N ASP A 112 -33.60 4.74 -23.54
CA ASP A 112 -32.83 5.72 -22.77
C ASP A 112 -31.49 5.14 -22.30
N VAL A 113 -31.47 3.87 -21.89
CA VAL A 113 -30.26 3.19 -21.38
C VAL A 113 -29.25 2.94 -22.48
N MET A 114 -29.70 2.54 -23.68
CA MET A 114 -28.82 2.26 -24.81
C MET A 114 -28.43 3.51 -25.60
N GLY A 115 -28.90 4.70 -25.19
CA GLY A 115 -28.55 5.97 -25.84
C GLY A 115 -28.82 5.92 -27.35
N LEU A 116 -29.93 5.29 -27.77
CA LEU A 116 -30.23 5.12 -29.20
C LEU A 116 -30.54 6.44 -29.91
N ASP A 117 -30.62 7.55 -29.17
CA ASP A 117 -30.57 8.88 -29.73
C ASP A 117 -29.16 9.19 -30.27
N LYS A 118 -28.93 8.76 -31.51
CA LYS A 118 -27.70 8.99 -32.28
C LYS A 118 -27.48 10.46 -32.65
N THR A 119 -28.26 11.41 -32.13
CA THR A 119 -28.20 12.81 -32.58
C THR A 119 -27.11 13.63 -31.89
N ASP A 120 -26.57 13.20 -30.75
CA ASP A 120 -25.50 13.89 -30.01
C ASP A 120 -24.14 13.13 -30.07
N ILE A 121 -23.67 12.84 -31.28
CA ILE A 121 -22.32 12.28 -31.54
C ILE A 121 -21.20 13.32 -31.40
N THR A 122 -21.54 14.57 -31.05
CA THR A 122 -20.68 15.74 -31.27
C THR A 122 -19.43 15.80 -30.39
N ASN A 123 -19.22 14.86 -29.47
CA ASN A 123 -18.05 14.85 -28.58
C ASN A 123 -17.59 13.43 -28.20
N GLN A 124 -17.73 12.44 -29.07
CA GLN A 124 -17.39 11.05 -28.74
C GLN A 124 -15.91 10.86 -28.36
N GLU A 125 -15.02 11.71 -28.90
CA GLU A 125 -13.60 11.77 -28.53
C GLU A 125 -13.37 12.13 -27.04
N LEU A 126 -14.31 12.84 -26.38
CA LEU A 126 -14.22 13.12 -24.93
C LEU A 126 -14.28 11.84 -24.07
N PHE A 127 -14.79 10.75 -24.63
CA PHE A 127 -14.92 9.46 -23.96
C PHE A 127 -13.86 8.44 -24.43
N GLU A 128 -12.84 8.88 -25.17
CA GLU A 128 -11.69 8.03 -25.47
C GLU A 128 -11.04 7.55 -24.16
N GLY A 129 -10.91 6.23 -24.00
CA GLY A 129 -10.41 5.60 -22.77
C GLY A 129 -11.46 5.37 -21.68
N PHE A 130 -12.75 5.64 -21.95
CA PHE A 130 -13.85 5.28 -21.05
C PHE A 130 -14.07 3.77 -20.99
N ASP A 131 -13.95 3.07 -22.13
CA ASP A 131 -14.05 1.62 -22.19
C ASP A 131 -12.81 0.98 -21.57
N VAL A 132 -13.00 0.43 -20.39
CA VAL A 132 -11.96 -0.27 -19.64
C VAL A 132 -12.41 -1.72 -19.44
N ASP A 133 -11.91 -2.62 -20.27
CA ASP A 133 -12.06 -4.05 -20.02
C ASP A 133 -11.13 -4.44 -18.87
N SER A 134 -11.69 -5.03 -17.81
CA SER A 134 -10.94 -5.56 -16.67
C SER A 134 -9.78 -6.47 -17.08
N LYS A 135 -9.91 -7.20 -18.20
CA LYS A 135 -8.83 -8.03 -18.75
C LYS A 135 -7.69 -7.19 -19.31
N ILE A 136 -7.98 -6.04 -19.91
CA ILE A 136 -6.99 -5.07 -20.38
C ILE A 136 -6.26 -4.46 -19.19
N VAL A 137 -6.97 -4.09 -18.12
CA VAL A 137 -6.38 -3.58 -16.88
C VAL A 137 -5.49 -4.62 -16.21
N GLU A 138 -5.95 -5.86 -16.10
CA GLU A 138 -5.15 -6.97 -15.56
C GLU A 138 -3.88 -7.19 -16.38
N LYS A 139 -3.97 -7.16 -17.71
CA LYS A 139 -2.79 -7.28 -18.59
C LYS A 139 -1.80 -6.13 -18.39
N ILE A 140 -2.30 -4.89 -18.30
CA ILE A 140 -1.47 -3.71 -18.04
C ILE A 140 -0.80 -3.80 -16.66
N LEU A 141 -1.53 -4.24 -15.62
CA LEU A 141 -0.98 -4.44 -14.28
C LEU A 141 0.09 -5.53 -14.27
N GLN A 142 -0.14 -6.65 -14.94
CA GLN A 142 0.83 -7.73 -15.08
C GLN A 142 2.08 -7.27 -15.84
N GLU A 143 1.95 -6.51 -16.91
CA GLU A 143 3.08 -5.95 -17.66
C GLU A 143 3.88 -4.96 -16.81
N LYS A 144 3.20 -4.11 -16.02
CA LYS A 144 3.86 -3.19 -15.08
C LYS A 144 4.58 -3.91 -13.95
N MET A 145 3.99 -4.98 -13.39
CA MET A 145 4.63 -5.80 -12.35
C MET A 145 5.86 -6.53 -12.90
N LYS A 146 5.76 -7.14 -14.09
CA LYS A 146 6.90 -7.79 -14.76
C LYS A 146 8.02 -6.81 -15.07
N LYS A 147 7.69 -5.58 -15.47
CA LYS A 147 8.68 -4.52 -15.71
C LYS A 147 9.38 -4.11 -14.41
N ALA A 148 8.62 -3.90 -13.34
CA ALA A 148 9.18 -3.56 -12.02
C ALA A 148 10.09 -4.68 -11.48
N GLU A 149 9.71 -5.94 -11.65
CA GLU A 149 10.52 -7.10 -11.25
C GLU A 149 11.82 -7.19 -12.05
N LYS A 150 11.75 -6.97 -13.38
CA LYS A 150 12.94 -6.94 -14.24
C LYS A 150 13.91 -5.82 -13.84
N GLU A 151 13.40 -4.61 -13.57
CA GLU A 151 14.21 -3.48 -13.11
C GLU A 151 14.86 -3.75 -11.74
N GLN A 152 14.15 -4.45 -10.83
CA GLN A 152 14.73 -4.86 -9.55
C GLN A 152 15.85 -5.89 -9.72
N ILE A 153 15.67 -6.87 -10.61
CA ILE A 153 16.70 -7.88 -10.90
C ILE A 153 17.94 -7.24 -11.53
N GLU A 154 17.74 -6.33 -12.49
CA GLU A 154 18.83 -5.63 -13.18
C GLU A 154 19.64 -4.75 -12.20
N ASN A 155 18.95 -4.03 -11.31
CA ASN A 155 19.60 -3.26 -10.24
C ASN A 155 20.36 -4.15 -9.24
N MET A 156 19.86 -5.36 -8.95
CA MET A 156 20.55 -6.32 -8.09
C MET A 156 21.79 -6.93 -8.76
N GLN A 157 21.73 -7.19 -10.07
CA GLN A 157 22.87 -7.70 -10.84
C GLN A 157 23.98 -6.64 -11.02
N MET A 158 23.61 -5.36 -11.16
CA MET A 158 24.55 -4.26 -11.21
C MET A 158 25.27 -4.01 -9.87
N MET A 159 24.64 -4.33 -8.73
CA MET A 159 25.27 -4.26 -7.41
C MET A 159 26.13 -5.50 -7.10
N GLY A 160 25.85 -6.64 -7.73
CA GLY A 160 26.64 -7.88 -7.60
C GLY A 160 27.95 -7.94 -8.41
N CYS A 161 28.21 -6.97 -9.29
CA CYS A 161 29.45 -6.89 -10.08
C CYS A 161 30.56 -6.05 -9.39
N ALA A 162 30.35 -5.58 -8.16
CA ALA A 162 31.37 -4.80 -7.43
C ALA A 162 32.41 -5.67 -6.69
N ASP A 163 32.19 -6.99 -6.54
CA ASP A 163 33.02 -7.84 -5.65
C ASP A 163 33.99 -8.81 -6.38
N ASP A 164 34.21 -8.67 -7.70
CA ASP A 164 35.13 -9.55 -8.44
C ASP A 164 36.47 -8.91 -8.84
N HIS A 165 36.76 -7.68 -8.41
CA HIS A 165 38.06 -7.04 -8.66
C HIS A 165 39.06 -7.09 -7.50
N GLU A 166 38.67 -7.52 -6.30
CA GLU A 166 39.59 -7.64 -5.14
C GLU A 166 40.20 -9.04 -4.97
N SER A 167 39.62 -10.06 -5.61
CA SER A 167 40.08 -11.46 -5.54
C SER A 167 41.25 -11.77 -6.49
N GLN A 168 41.46 -10.97 -7.55
CA GLN A 168 42.62 -11.12 -8.45
C GLN A 168 43.88 -10.36 -7.98
N SER A 169 43.73 -9.24 -7.27
CA SER A 169 44.86 -8.48 -6.70
C SER A 169 45.52 -9.20 -5.52
N THR A 170 44.70 -9.77 -4.63
CA THR A 170 45.16 -10.41 -3.39
C THR A 170 45.93 -11.71 -3.67
N SER A 171 45.47 -12.50 -4.65
CA SER A 171 46.09 -13.76 -5.06
C SER A 171 47.49 -13.57 -5.68
N GLN A 172 47.73 -12.46 -6.38
CA GLN A 172 49.05 -12.15 -6.95
C GLN A 172 50.01 -11.56 -5.91
N GLN A 173 49.50 -10.80 -4.92
CA GLN A 173 50.33 -10.27 -3.84
C GLN A 173 50.75 -11.33 -2.81
N GLN A 174 49.90 -12.33 -2.52
CA GLN A 174 50.28 -13.46 -1.65
C GLN A 174 51.35 -14.35 -2.30
N ARG A 175 51.23 -14.67 -3.60
CA ARG A 175 52.27 -15.45 -4.29
C ARG A 175 53.63 -14.74 -4.32
N LYS A 176 53.65 -13.41 -4.47
CA LYS A 176 54.92 -12.65 -4.41
C LYS A 176 55.51 -12.61 -2.99
N ARG A 177 54.68 -12.58 -1.94
CA ARG A 177 55.14 -12.67 -0.54
C ARG A 177 55.71 -14.06 -0.21
N ASP A 178 55.04 -15.14 -0.64
CA ASP A 178 55.51 -16.50 -0.36
C ASP A 178 56.83 -16.85 -1.07
N VAL A 179 57.04 -16.35 -2.30
CA VAL A 179 58.32 -16.53 -3.01
C VAL A 179 59.45 -15.75 -2.34
N SER A 180 59.18 -14.55 -1.81
CA SER A 180 60.19 -13.76 -1.12
C SER A 180 60.56 -14.35 0.25
N GLN A 181 59.60 -14.95 0.97
CA GLN A 181 59.87 -15.66 2.22
C GLN A 181 60.64 -16.97 2.00
N LYS A 182 60.32 -17.73 0.94
CA LYS A 182 61.11 -18.93 0.59
C LYS A 182 62.55 -18.60 0.20
N LYS A 183 62.80 -17.49 -0.51
CA LYS A 183 64.18 -17.08 -0.84
C LYS A 183 64.99 -16.66 0.40
N ASN A 184 64.37 -16.00 1.38
CA ASN A 184 65.07 -15.65 2.61
C ASN A 184 65.32 -16.86 3.51
N LYS A 185 64.41 -17.85 3.53
CA LYS A 185 64.61 -19.08 4.32
C LYS A 185 65.75 -19.94 3.77
N VAL A 186 65.84 -20.11 2.45
CA VAL A 186 66.98 -20.83 1.83
C VAL A 186 68.31 -20.12 2.09
N ARG A 187 68.32 -18.79 2.10
CA ARG A 187 69.53 -18.00 2.38
C ARG A 187 69.99 -18.06 3.84
N GLN A 188 69.07 -18.24 4.79
CA GLN A 188 69.41 -18.48 6.20
C GLN A 188 69.88 -19.92 6.45
N GLU A 189 69.30 -20.90 5.75
CA GLU A 189 69.74 -22.30 5.86
C GLU A 189 71.15 -22.51 5.27
N ASP A 190 71.55 -21.72 4.25
CA ASP A 190 72.92 -21.73 3.72
C ASP A 190 73.93 -20.98 4.62
N GLU A 191 73.52 -19.99 5.44
CA GLU A 191 74.40 -19.29 6.39
C GLU A 191 74.61 -20.07 7.71
N ASP A 192 73.64 -20.91 8.12
CA ASP A 192 73.76 -21.74 9.32
C ASP A 192 74.61 -23.02 9.08
N LEU A 193 74.70 -23.51 7.83
CA LEU A 193 75.55 -24.65 7.44
C LEU A 193 77.05 -24.31 7.38
N ASP A 194 77.41 -23.04 7.18
CA ASP A 194 78.81 -22.57 7.21
C ASP A 194 79.32 -22.31 8.65
N GLN A 195 78.44 -22.22 9.65
CA GLN A 195 78.84 -22.12 11.07
C GLN A 195 79.02 -23.48 11.76
N GLU A 196 78.38 -24.55 11.28
CA GLU A 196 78.61 -25.93 11.77
C GLU A 196 79.88 -26.61 11.22
N LEU A 197 80.56 -26.02 10.24
CA LEU A 197 81.87 -26.50 9.75
C LEU A 197 83.09 -25.76 10.35
N SER A 198 82.90 -24.97 11.41
CA SER A 198 83.98 -24.28 12.13
C SER A 198 84.12 -24.60 13.64
N MET A 199 83.51 -25.70 14.11
CA MET A 199 83.78 -26.29 15.43
C MET A 199 84.16 -27.76 15.34
#